data_AF-A0A0C9TJW0-F1
#
_entry.id   AF-A0A0C9TJW0-F1
#
_cell.length_a   1.000
_cell.length_b   1.000
_cell.length_c   1.000
_cell.angle_alpha   90.00
_cell.angle_beta   90.00
_cell.angle_gamma   90.00
#
_symmetry.space_group_name_H-M   'P 1'
#
loop_
_entity.id
_entity.type
_entity.pdbx_description
1 polymer ?
#
loop_
_entity_poly.entity_id
_entity_poly.type
_entity_poly.pdbx_seq_one_letter_code
_entity_poly.pdbx_strand_id
1 'polypeptide(L)' 'KSCREKWKRIRATFHIVDKLAHTSGFAYSEALGANIGIENQSVWDDYMKTNKDAGPFRNKGWPLYEKMKSVMPSNARGAN' A
#
# COMPACT_ATOMS: atom_id res chain seq x y z
N LYS A 1 -21.98 -1.84 15.96
CA LYS A 1 -20.62 -1.31 16.26
C LYS A 1 -19.48 -2.04 15.49
N SER A 2 -19.72 -2.65 14.31
CA SER A 2 -18.68 -3.47 13.61
C SER A 2 -17.96 -2.75 12.46
N CYS A 3 -18.63 -1.83 11.77
CA CYS A 3 -18.09 -1.20 10.56
C CYS A 3 -16.91 -0.24 10.81
N ARG A 4 -16.87 0.41 11.99
CA ARG A 4 -15.88 1.47 12.29
C ARG A 4 -14.46 0.90 12.49
N GLU A 5 -14.36 -0.23 13.17
CA GLU A 5 -13.06 -0.89 13.41
C GLU A 5 -12.54 -1.57 12.13
N LYS A 6 -13.44 -2.16 11.33
CA LYS A 6 -13.07 -2.70 10.02
C LYS A 6 -12.60 -1.60 9.07
N TRP A 7 -13.26 -0.44 9.08
CA TRP A 7 -12.83 0.73 8.31
C TRP A 7 -11.44 1.22 8.72
N LYS A 8 -11.16 1.34 10.02
CA LYS A 8 -9.82 1.73 10.51
C LYS A 8 -8.72 0.80 10.02
N ARG A 9 -8.94 -0.53 10.09
CA ARG A 9 -7.97 -1.52 9.60
C ARG A 9 -7.73 -1.40 8.11
N ILE A 10 -8.79 -1.32 7.31
CA ILE A 10 -8.70 -1.16 5.86
C ILE A 10 -7.95 0.13 5.51
N ARG A 11 -8.22 1.24 6.20
CA ARG A 11 -7.54 2.52 5.99
C ARG A 11 -6.05 2.46 6.36
N ALA A 12 -5.71 1.80 7.46
CA ALA A 12 -4.32 1.56 7.84
C ALA A 12 -3.57 0.74 6.78
N THR A 13 -4.20 -0.33 6.27
CA THR A 13 -3.67 -1.13 5.16
C THR A 13 -3.47 -0.29 3.90
N PHE A 14 -4.43 0.57 3.55
CA PHE A 14 -4.29 1.49 2.42
C PHE A 14 -3.07 2.39 2.57
N HIS A 15 -2.87 3.01 3.73
CA HIS A 15 -1.70 3.87 3.94
C HIS A 15 -0.37 3.12 3.82
N ILE A 16 -0.32 1.84 4.23
CA ILE A 16 0.88 1.01 4.06
C ILE A 16 1.16 0.76 2.57
N VAL A 17 0.12 0.38 1.82
CA VAL A 17 0.22 0.11 0.38
C VAL A 17 0.48 1.39 -0.42
N ASP A 18 -0.13 2.51 -0.05
CA ASP A 18 0.04 3.82 -0.68
C ASP A 18 1.47 4.35 -0.48
N LYS A 19 2.00 4.25 0.75
CA LYS A 19 3.42 4.56 1.00
C LYS A 19 4.35 3.66 0.19
N LEU A 20 4.04 2.37 0.11
CA LEU A 20 4.82 1.40 -0.65
C LEU A 20 4.81 1.72 -2.15
N ALA A 21 3.65 2.08 -2.70
CA ALA A 21 3.49 2.50 -4.09
C ALA A 21 4.19 3.83 -4.40
N HIS A 22 4.24 4.75 -3.43
CA HIS A 22 4.96 6.03 -3.55
C HIS A 22 6.46 5.94 -3.22
N THR A 23 6.93 4.81 -2.70
CA THR A 23 8.35 4.62 -2.40
C THR A 23 9.10 4.44 -3.71
N SER A 24 10.05 5.35 -3.97
CA SER A 24 10.87 5.32 -5.17
C SER A 24 11.64 4.00 -5.27
N GLY A 25 11.51 3.32 -6.40
CA GLY A 25 12.14 2.01 -6.65
C GLY A 25 11.19 0.82 -6.53
N PHE A 26 9.92 1.02 -6.13
CA PHE A 26 8.92 -0.03 -6.17
C PHE A 26 7.82 0.25 -7.20
N ALA A 27 7.41 -0.79 -7.90
CA ALA A 27 6.28 -0.77 -8.82
C ALA A 27 5.13 -1.59 -8.21
N TYR A 28 4.34 -0.95 -7.36
CA TYR A 28 3.18 -1.61 -6.77
C TYR A 28 2.08 -1.83 -7.81
N SER A 29 1.61 -3.08 -7.91
CA SER A 29 0.52 -3.51 -8.79
C SER A 29 -0.50 -4.35 -8.00
N GLU A 30 -1.79 -4.22 -8.31
CA GLU A 30 -2.83 -5.01 -7.62
C GLU A 30 -2.76 -6.51 -7.90
N ALA A 31 -2.16 -6.91 -9.02
CA ALA A 31 -1.98 -8.32 -9.37
C ALA A 31 -0.74 -8.93 -8.70
N LEU A 32 0.38 -8.19 -8.68
CA LEU A 32 1.70 -8.70 -8.29
C LEU A 32 2.18 -8.17 -6.92
N GLY A 33 1.46 -7.22 -6.30
CA GLY A 33 1.92 -6.50 -5.12
C GLY A 33 3.06 -5.54 -5.45
N ALA A 34 4.01 -5.36 -4.53
CA ALA A 34 5.19 -4.54 -4.79
C ALA A 34 6.19 -5.16 -5.79
N ASN A 35 5.92 -6.38 -6.28
CA ASN A 35 6.73 -7.07 -7.28
C ASN A 35 8.23 -7.02 -6.94
N ILE A 36 8.56 -7.33 -5.69
CA ILE A 36 9.93 -7.21 -5.19
C ILE A 36 10.75 -8.37 -5.72
N GLY A 37 11.46 -8.10 -6.83
CA GLY A 37 12.49 -8.96 -7.38
C GLY A 37 13.78 -8.98 -6.55
N ILE A 38 14.76 -9.76 -7.02
CA ILE A 38 16.08 -9.91 -6.39
C ILE A 38 16.82 -8.56 -6.34
N GLU A 39 16.69 -7.75 -7.40
CA GLU A 39 17.29 -6.41 -7.50
C GLU A 39 16.78 -5.45 -6.41
N ASN A 40 15.49 -5.52 -6.07
CA ASN A 40 14.83 -4.64 -5.10
C ASN A 40 14.78 -5.26 -3.69
N GLN A 41 15.41 -6.42 -3.50
CA GLN A 41 15.39 -7.14 -2.24
C GLN A 41 16.11 -6.36 -1.12
N SER A 42 17.20 -5.67 -1.44
CA SER A 42 17.93 -4.84 -0.47
C SER A 42 17.10 -3.64 -0.01
N VAL A 43 16.41 -2.96 -0.95
CA VAL A 43 15.51 -1.84 -0.63
C VAL A 43 14.31 -2.33 0.19
N TRP A 44 13.78 -3.51 -0.14
CA TRP A 44 12.68 -4.13 0.62
C TRP A 44 13.07 -4.51 2.05
N ASP A 45 14.27 -5.05 2.26
CA ASP A 45 14.76 -5.37 3.60
C ASP A 45 14.86 -4.11 4.47
N ASP A 46 15.40 -3.03 3.91
CA ASP A 46 15.48 -1.76 4.62
C ASP A 46 14.09 -1.16 4.90
N TYR A 47 13.19 -1.24 3.92
CA TYR A 47 11.80 -0.84 4.09
C TYR A 47 11.09 -1.66 5.18
N MET A 48 11.37 -2.96 5.29
CA MET A 48 10.81 -3.84 6.33
C MET A 48 11.27 -3.45 7.74
N LYS A 49 12.46 -2.87 7.91
CA LYS A 49 12.93 -2.40 9.23
C LYS A 49 12.05 -1.28 9.79
N THR A 50 11.54 -0.42 8.90
CA THR A 50 10.69 0.73 9.26
C THR A 50 9.19 0.42 9.15
N ASN A 51 8.79 -0.47 8.25
CA ASN A 51 7.39 -0.78 7.92
C ASN A 51 7.12 -2.29 7.93
N LYS A 52 7.21 -2.91 9.11
CA LYS A 52 6.99 -4.37 9.31
C LYS A 52 5.61 -4.85 8.84
N ASP A 53 4.60 -3.99 8.89
CA ASP A 53 3.24 -4.29 8.46
C ASP A 53 3.08 -4.41 6.93
N ALA A 54 4.08 -4.00 6.15
CA ALA A 54 4.07 -4.12 4.69
C ALA A 54 4.39 -5.54 4.19
N GLY A 55 4.89 -6.42 5.08
CA GLY A 55 5.33 -7.78 4.78
C GLY A 55 4.40 -8.58 3.87
N PRO A 56 3.09 -8.68 4.16
CA PRO A 56 2.16 -9.43 3.33
C PRO A 56 1.95 -8.83 1.93
N PHE A 57 2.32 -7.58 1.66
CA PHE A 57 2.11 -6.90 0.37
C PHE A 57 3.32 -6.97 -0.58
N ARG A 58 4.38 -7.67 -0.19
CA ARG A 58 5.62 -7.84 -0.98
C ARG A 58 5.35 -8.35 -2.39
N ASN A 59 4.73 -9.52 -2.48
CA ASN A 59 4.39 -10.22 -3.72
C ASN A 59 2.91 -10.60 -3.75
N LYS A 60 2.10 -9.92 -2.93
CA LYS A 60 0.66 -10.10 -2.89
C LYS A 60 0.01 -8.75 -3.07
N GLY A 61 -0.64 -8.59 -4.20
CA GLY A 61 -1.45 -7.41 -4.43
C GLY A 61 -2.66 -7.38 -3.51
N TRP A 62 -3.15 -6.16 -3.27
CA TRP A 62 -4.33 -5.92 -2.48
C TRP A 62 -5.41 -5.38 -3.41
N PRO A 63 -6.37 -6.21 -3.86
CA PRO A 63 -7.38 -5.82 -4.85
C PRO A 63 -8.41 -4.80 -4.32
N LEU A 64 -8.29 -4.44 -3.04
CA LEU A 64 -9.05 -3.36 -2.43
C LEU A 64 -8.31 -2.02 -2.55
N TYR A 65 -7.08 -1.98 -3.06
CA TYR A 65 -6.28 -0.77 -3.14
C TYR A 65 -6.89 0.26 -4.09
N GLU A 66 -7.23 -0.10 -5.33
CA GLU A 66 -7.86 0.84 -6.27
C GLU A 66 -9.26 1.26 -5.78
N LYS A 67 -10.02 0.32 -5.20
CA LYS A 67 -11.32 0.63 -4.58
C LYS A 67 -11.17 1.60 -3.42
N MET A 68 -10.16 1.42 -2.58
CA MET A 68 -9.83 2.33 -1.48
C MET A 68 -9.38 3.67 -1.99
N LYS A 69 -8.58 3.72 -3.07
CA LYS A 69 -8.11 4.97 -3.67
C LYS A 69 -9.27 5.84 -4.16
N SER A 70 -10.34 5.21 -4.67
CA SER A 70 -11.58 5.91 -5.06
C SER A 70 -12.44 6.37 -3.87
N VAL A 71 -12.39 5.69 -2.72
CA VAL A 71 -13.23 6.00 -1.54
C VAL A 71 -12.50 6.88 -0.52
N MET A 72 -11.19 6.73 -0.41
CA MET A 72 -10.36 7.70 0.28
C MET A 72 -10.63 9.05 -0.37
N PRO A 73 -10.78 10.12 0.42
CA PRO A 73 -10.73 11.45 -0.13
C PRO A 73 -9.33 11.55 -0.74
N SER A 74 -9.26 11.28 -2.04
CA SER A 74 -8.18 11.70 -2.87
C SER A 74 -8.05 13.16 -2.54
N ASN A 75 -6.84 13.58 -2.19
CA ASN A 75 -6.51 14.98 -2.21
C ASN A 75 -6.58 15.39 -3.69
N ALA A 76 -7.78 15.42 -4.28
CA ALA A 76 -8.15 16.29 -5.36
C ALA A 76 -7.97 17.68 -4.76
N ARG A 77 -6.69 18.07 -4.72
CA ARG A 77 -6.23 19.44 -4.59
C ARG A 77 -7.13 20.20 -5.55
N GLY A 78 -7.96 21.07 -4.99
CA GLY A 78 -9.05 21.74 -5.71
C GLY A 78 -8.59 22.16 -7.09
N ALA A 79 -9.27 21.66 -8.11
CA ALA A 79 -9.28 22.33 -9.39
C ALA A 79 -10.30 23.47 -9.25
N ASN A 80 -9.72 24.65 -9.05
CA ASN A 80 -10.23 26.02 -9.22
C ASN A 80 -11.56 26.18 -9.96
#